data_AF-A0A2T2U6S1-F1
#
_entry.id   AF-A0A2T2U6S1-F1
#
_cell.length_a   1.000
_cell.length_b   1.000
_cell.length_c   1.000
_cell.angle_alpha   90.00
_cell.angle_beta   90.00
_cell.angle_gamma   90.00
#
_symmetry.space_group_name_H-M   'P 1'
#
loop_
_entity.id
_entity.type
_entity.pdbx_description
1 polymer ?
#
loop_
_entity_poly.entity_id
_entity_poly.type
_entity_poly.pdbx_seq_one_letter_code
_entity_poly.pdbx_strand_id
1 'polypeptide(L)'
;MEPIENRVAQGEIEVYNLADLWDDAPITELDISPFLVEGLMLKEKVFRDAVEEHDWSQHDGEHVALHCSTDAIVPTWGYMLIASELEGTARSTTIGRKEELLREYYTAALAEEDWSVYEDKPVVIKGCGDDV
;
A
#
# COMPACT_ATOMS: atom_id res chain seq x y z
N MET A 1 -38.75 -12.09 38.24
CA MET A 1 -38.29 -11.74 36.89
C MET A 1 -36.79 -11.94 36.94
N GLU A 2 -36.30 -13.07 36.41
CA GLU A 2 -34.85 -13.30 36.35
C GLU A 2 -34.24 -12.26 35.41
N PRO A 3 -33.15 -11.59 35.81
CA PRO A 3 -32.52 -10.58 34.97
C PRO A 3 -32.00 -11.25 33.69
N ILE A 4 -32.20 -10.58 32.55
CA ILE A 4 -31.59 -10.99 31.29
C ILE A 4 -30.09 -10.74 31.43
N GLU A 5 -29.31 -11.78 31.72
CA GLU A 5 -27.86 -11.69 31.72
C GLU A 5 -27.35 -11.67 30.28
N ASN A 6 -26.80 -10.51 29.89
CA ASN A 6 -26.15 -10.35 28.60
C ASN A 6 -24.80 -11.07 28.61
N ARG A 7 -24.79 -12.32 28.15
CA ARG A 7 -23.58 -13.17 28.02
C ARG A 7 -22.53 -12.60 27.06
N VAL A 8 -22.87 -11.61 26.22
CA VAL A 8 -21.91 -10.90 25.34
C VAL A 8 -20.97 -10.01 26.16
N ALA A 9 -21.41 -9.53 27.33
CA ALA A 9 -20.60 -8.68 28.21
C ALA A 9 -19.71 -9.47 29.19
N GLN A 10 -19.79 -10.80 29.21
CA GLN A 10 -19.07 -11.66 30.18
C GLN A 10 -17.84 -12.37 29.58
N GLY A 11 -17.61 -12.27 28.27
CA GLY A 11 -16.35 -12.66 27.64
C GLY A 11 -15.48 -11.43 27.42
N GLU A 12 -14.23 -11.48 27.83
CA GLU A 12 -13.21 -10.49 27.47
C GLU A 12 -12.91 -10.64 25.97
N ILE A 13 -13.74 -9.99 25.13
CA ILE A 13 -13.54 -9.96 23.68
C ILE A 13 -12.32 -9.10 23.40
N GLU A 14 -11.32 -9.68 22.75
CA GLU A 14 -10.14 -8.95 22.31
C GLU A 14 -10.49 -8.14 21.07
N VAL A 15 -10.03 -6.89 21.01
CA VAL A 15 -10.20 -6.03 19.84
C VAL A 15 -8.85 -5.88 19.15
N TYR A 16 -8.77 -6.37 17.91
CA TYR A 16 -7.61 -6.17 17.05
C TYR A 16 -7.90 -5.02 16.09
N ASN A 17 -7.13 -3.94 16.18
CA ASN A 17 -7.33 -2.76 15.35
C ASN A 17 -6.36 -2.76 14.17
N LEU A 18 -6.88 -2.90 12.94
CA LEU A 18 -6.04 -2.89 11.75
C LEU A 18 -5.31 -1.56 11.53
N ALA A 19 -5.90 -0.45 11.97
CA ALA A 19 -5.30 0.87 11.79
C ALA A 19 -3.96 1.01 12.53
N ASP A 20 -3.75 0.24 13.59
CA ASP A 20 -2.52 0.27 14.39
C ASP A 20 -1.33 -0.34 13.62
N LEU A 21 -1.58 -1.06 12.51
CA LEU A 21 -0.53 -1.59 11.64
C LEU A 21 0.04 -0.55 10.68
N TRP A 22 -0.66 0.56 10.44
CA TRP A 22 -0.17 1.59 9.52
C TRP A 22 0.97 2.38 10.15
N ASP A 23 2.02 2.66 9.39
CA ASP A 23 3.24 3.33 9.89
C ASP A 23 3.16 4.87 9.79
N ASP A 24 1.97 5.41 9.54
CA ASP A 24 1.66 6.83 9.33
C ASP A 24 2.38 7.50 8.16
N ALA A 25 3.09 6.75 7.31
CA ALA A 25 3.76 7.33 6.16
C ALA A 25 2.75 7.80 5.09
N PRO A 26 3.07 8.85 4.31
CA PRO A 26 2.20 9.29 3.23
C PRO A 26 2.18 8.27 2.08
N ILE A 27 1.06 8.25 1.35
CA ILE A 27 0.92 7.47 0.11
C ILE A 27 0.91 8.42 -1.08
N THR A 28 1.78 8.15 -2.04
CA THR A 28 1.84 8.87 -3.32
C THR A 28 1.45 7.95 -4.46
N GLU A 29 0.43 8.34 -5.22
CA GLU A 29 0.11 7.71 -6.50
C GLU A 29 0.92 8.39 -7.61
N LEU A 30 1.96 7.72 -8.10
CA LEU A 30 2.81 8.23 -9.16
C LEU A 30 2.30 7.73 -10.52
N ASP A 31 1.76 8.66 -11.31
CA ASP A 31 1.38 8.39 -12.70
C ASP A 31 2.63 8.34 -13.59
N ILE A 32 2.82 7.20 -14.27
CA ILE A 32 3.95 7.00 -15.18
C ILE A 32 3.68 7.53 -16.59
N SER A 33 2.44 7.96 -16.90
CA SER A 33 2.10 8.50 -18.22
C SER A 33 3.00 9.67 -18.69
N PRO A 34 3.49 10.58 -17.82
CA PRO A 34 4.37 11.67 -18.23
C PRO A 34 5.74 11.20 -18.76
N PHE A 35 6.18 9.98 -18.41
CA PHE A 35 7.42 9.38 -18.93
C PHE A 35 7.23 8.77 -20.33
N LEU A 36 5.97 8.64 -20.79
CA LEU A 36 5.62 8.05 -22.09
C LEU A 36 5.55 9.12 -23.18
N VAL A 37 5.88 8.74 -24.41
CA VAL A 37 5.68 9.60 -25.58
C VAL A 37 4.19 9.83 -25.76
N GLU A 38 3.79 11.10 -25.73
CA GLU A 38 2.39 11.56 -25.80
C GLU A 38 1.48 10.90 -24.73
N GLY A 39 2.05 10.39 -23.65
CA GLY A 39 1.30 9.67 -22.61
C GLY A 39 0.83 8.27 -23.03
N LEU A 40 1.20 7.77 -24.22
CA LEU A 40 0.58 6.57 -24.81
C LEU A 40 1.57 5.47 -25.21
N MET A 41 2.85 5.81 -25.37
CA MET A 41 3.84 4.86 -25.88
C MET A 41 5.17 4.96 -25.14
N LEU A 42 5.64 3.82 -24.64
CA LEU A 42 7.00 3.72 -24.13
C LEU A 42 7.97 3.60 -25.32
N LYS A 43 8.82 4.62 -25.51
CA LYS A 43 9.98 4.56 -26.40
C LYS A 43 11.24 4.50 -25.56
N GLU A 44 11.94 3.36 -25.58
CA GLU A 44 12.97 3.01 -24.58
C GLU A 44 13.93 4.15 -24.25
N LYS A 45 14.59 4.74 -25.26
CA LYS A 45 15.53 5.83 -25.03
C LYS A 45 14.86 7.03 -24.33
N VAL A 46 13.70 7.47 -24.82
CA VAL A 46 12.99 8.64 -24.25
C VAL A 46 12.53 8.36 -22.82
N PHE A 47 12.04 7.15 -22.55
CA PHE A 47 11.61 6.76 -21.21
C PHE A 47 12.78 6.72 -20.23
N ARG A 48 13.91 6.13 -20.63
CA ARG A 48 15.12 6.08 -19.80
C ARG A 48 15.68 7.48 -19.52
N ASP A 49 15.77 8.32 -20.56
CA ASP A 49 16.22 9.70 -20.41
C ASP A 49 15.30 10.47 -19.42
N ALA A 50 13.97 10.32 -19.54
CA ALA A 50 13.01 10.96 -18.63
C ALA A 50 13.07 10.43 -17.18
N VAL A 51 13.34 9.14 -16.99
CA VAL A 51 13.52 8.53 -15.67
C VAL A 51 14.80 9.03 -15.00
N GLU A 52 15.90 9.16 -15.77
CA GLU A 52 17.18 9.68 -15.26
C GLU A 52 17.10 11.16 -14.87
N GLU A 53 16.28 11.95 -15.57
CA GLU A 53 16.06 13.38 -15.28
C GLU A 53 15.09 13.64 -14.10
N HIS A 54 14.36 12.62 -13.65
CA HIS A 54 13.37 12.77 -12.58
C HIS A 54 14.03 12.81 -11.20
N ASP A 55 13.58 13.73 -10.33
CA ASP A 55 14.07 13.84 -8.95
C ASP A 55 13.36 12.83 -8.04
N TRP A 56 13.94 11.65 -7.86
CA TRP A 56 13.36 10.59 -7.01
C TRP A 56 13.38 10.91 -5.52
N SER A 57 14.20 11.87 -5.07
CA SER A 57 14.33 12.22 -3.66
C SER A 57 13.06 12.85 -3.07
N GLN A 58 12.16 13.35 -3.93
CA GLN A 58 10.86 13.86 -3.50
C GLN A 58 9.94 12.80 -2.89
N HIS A 59 10.24 11.51 -3.11
CA HIS A 59 9.49 10.36 -2.58
C HIS A 59 10.12 9.74 -1.34
N ASP A 60 11.07 10.43 -0.71
CA ASP A 60 11.74 9.96 0.51
C ASP A 60 10.75 9.72 1.63
N GLY A 61 10.76 8.50 2.18
CA GLY A 61 9.91 8.13 3.30
C GLY A 61 8.42 7.97 2.96
N GLU A 62 8.04 7.92 1.68
CA GLU A 62 6.67 7.70 1.22
C GLU A 62 6.43 6.25 0.79
N HIS A 63 5.17 5.82 0.81
CA HIS A 63 4.70 4.63 0.12
C HIS A 63 4.23 5.00 -1.29
N VAL A 64 4.82 4.42 -2.34
CA VAL A 64 4.56 4.85 -3.73
C VAL A 64 3.79 3.80 -4.53
N ALA A 65 2.60 4.16 -5.02
CA ALA A 65 1.81 3.33 -5.94
C ALA A 65 2.03 3.80 -7.39
N LEU A 66 2.63 2.95 -8.22
CA LEU A 66 2.93 3.23 -9.62
C LEU A 66 1.75 2.84 -10.50
N HIS A 67 1.11 3.80 -11.16
CA HIS A 67 0.03 3.53 -12.11
C HIS A 67 0.25 4.27 -13.43
N CYS A 68 -0.50 3.87 -14.46
CA CYS A 68 -0.63 4.67 -15.68
C CYS A 68 -2.07 5.18 -15.76
N SER A 69 -2.25 6.49 -15.86
CA SER A 69 -3.59 7.10 -15.96
C SER A 69 -4.22 7.01 -17.36
N THR A 70 -3.44 6.60 -18.37
CA THR A 70 -3.88 6.48 -19.76
C THR A 70 -4.10 5.03 -20.15
N ASP A 71 -4.69 4.81 -21.33
CA ASP A 71 -4.87 3.47 -21.92
C ASP A 71 -3.57 2.90 -22.54
N ALA A 72 -2.41 3.43 -22.16
CA ALA A 72 -1.13 2.96 -22.67
C ALA A 72 -0.87 1.51 -22.25
N ILE A 73 -0.53 0.66 -23.21
CA ILE A 73 -0.02 -0.68 -22.91
C ILE A 73 1.46 -0.53 -22.57
N VAL A 74 1.75 -0.38 -21.28
CA VAL A 74 3.12 -0.26 -20.77
C VAL A 74 3.64 -1.64 -20.39
N PRO A 75 4.82 -2.07 -20.91
CA PRO A 75 5.41 -3.33 -20.48
C PRO A 75 5.85 -3.27 -19.02
N THR A 76 5.71 -4.38 -18.29
CA THR A 76 6.01 -4.46 -16.85
C THR A 76 7.41 -3.97 -16.49
N TRP A 77 8.41 -4.17 -17.36
CA TRP A 77 9.78 -3.71 -17.11
C TRP A 77 9.89 -2.18 -16.96
N GLY A 78 8.99 -1.40 -17.59
CA GLY A 78 8.98 0.06 -17.45
C GLY A 78 8.65 0.50 -16.03
N TYR A 79 7.66 -0.15 -15.42
CA TYR A 79 7.35 0.03 -13.99
C TYR A 79 8.50 -0.44 -13.10
N MET A 80 9.13 -1.59 -13.42
CA MET A 80 10.26 -2.11 -12.65
C MET A 80 11.48 -1.18 -12.67
N LEU A 81 11.72 -0.47 -13.79
CA LEU A 81 12.79 0.52 -13.86
C LEU A 81 12.51 1.70 -12.92
N ILE A 82 11.28 2.22 -12.89
CA ILE A 82 10.91 3.28 -11.94
C ILE A 82 11.02 2.78 -10.50
N ALA A 83 10.53 1.57 -10.23
CA ALA A 83 10.62 0.97 -8.91
C ALA A 83 12.07 0.79 -8.42
N SER A 84 13.03 0.53 -9.30
CA SER A 84 14.45 0.46 -8.92
C SER A 84 15.05 1.82 -8.56
N GLU A 85 14.56 2.93 -9.12
CA GLU A 85 14.99 4.27 -8.70
C GLU A 85 14.42 4.66 -7.33
N LEU A 86 13.21 4.15 -7.01
CA LEU A 86 12.57 4.33 -5.72
C LEU A 86 13.16 3.44 -4.62
N GLU A 87 13.87 2.36 -4.99
CA GLU A 87 14.51 1.45 -4.03
C GLU A 87 15.52 2.19 -3.15
N GLY A 88 15.32 2.13 -1.83
CA GLY A 88 16.16 2.83 -0.85
C GLY A 88 15.82 4.31 -0.61
N THR A 89 14.84 4.85 -1.33
CA THR A 89 14.29 6.21 -1.11
C THR A 89 12.85 6.12 -0.58
N ALA A 90 11.97 5.45 -1.32
CA ALA A 90 10.61 5.17 -0.85
C ALA A 90 10.61 4.06 0.21
N ARG A 91 9.60 4.06 1.08
CA ARG A 91 9.38 3.00 2.08
C ARG A 91 8.93 1.69 1.43
N SER A 92 8.02 1.79 0.47
CA SER A 92 7.63 0.66 -0.38
C SER A 92 7.17 1.16 -1.73
N THR A 93 7.09 0.25 -2.69
CA THR A 93 6.59 0.53 -4.02
C THR A 93 5.73 -0.62 -4.52
N THR A 94 4.54 -0.31 -5.03
CA THR A 94 3.59 -1.28 -5.59
C THR A 94 3.15 -0.83 -6.98
N ILE A 95 2.95 -1.77 -7.90
CA ILE A 95 2.34 -1.46 -9.20
C ILE A 95 0.82 -1.53 -9.04
N GLY A 96 0.14 -0.41 -9.27
CA GLY A 96 -1.29 -0.26 -9.06
C GLY A 96 -1.64 1.10 -8.47
N ARG A 97 -2.82 1.18 -7.89
CA ARG A 97 -3.34 2.35 -7.19
C ARG A 97 -3.10 2.22 -5.68
N LYS A 98 -3.53 3.24 -4.93
CA LYS A 98 -3.52 3.25 -3.46
C LYS A 98 -4.11 1.95 -2.88
N GLU A 99 -5.17 1.41 -3.48
CA GLU A 99 -5.82 0.19 -2.99
C GLU A 99 -4.92 -1.05 -3.07
N GLU A 100 -4.17 -1.23 -4.17
CA GLU A 100 -3.20 -2.32 -4.29
C GLU A 100 -2.06 -2.17 -3.29
N LEU A 101 -1.56 -0.95 -3.13
CA LEU A 101 -0.50 -0.66 -2.15
C LEU A 101 -0.95 -1.01 -0.73
N LEU A 102 -2.12 -0.53 -0.33
CA LEU A 102 -2.67 -0.81 1.00
C LEU A 102 -2.88 -2.31 1.20
N ARG A 103 -3.40 -3.00 0.18
CA ARG A 103 -3.60 -4.44 0.24
C ARG A 103 -2.29 -5.19 0.45
N GLU A 104 -1.25 -4.85 -0.31
CA GLU A 104 0.07 -5.47 -0.16
C GLU A 104 0.68 -5.16 1.20
N TYR A 105 0.62 -3.89 1.64
CA TYR A 105 1.09 -3.46 2.95
C TYR A 105 0.45 -4.26 4.09
N TYR A 106 -0.89 -4.27 4.18
CA TYR A 106 -1.58 -4.96 5.26
C TYR A 106 -1.41 -6.47 5.18
N THR A 107 -1.30 -7.04 3.97
CA THR A 107 -1.00 -8.47 3.82
C THR A 107 0.37 -8.82 4.39
N ALA A 108 1.38 -7.97 4.14
CA ALA A 108 2.72 -8.15 4.69
C ALA A 108 2.72 -7.96 6.22
N ALA A 109 2.14 -6.87 6.71
CA ALA A 109 2.07 -6.58 8.15
C ALA A 109 1.37 -7.70 8.94
N LEU A 110 0.20 -8.17 8.47
CA LEU A 110 -0.52 -9.27 9.10
C LEU A 110 0.23 -10.61 9.07
N ALA A 111 1.14 -10.81 8.11
CA ALA A 111 1.96 -12.01 8.05
C ALA A 111 3.09 -12.02 9.10
N GLU A 112 3.46 -10.85 9.61
CA GLU A 112 4.50 -10.68 10.65
C GLU A 112 3.94 -10.70 12.08
N GLU A 113 2.61 -10.59 12.23
CA GLU A 113 1.93 -10.57 13.52
C GLU A 113 2.04 -11.89 14.31
N ASP A 114 2.21 -11.77 15.62
CA ASP A 114 2.16 -12.91 16.53
C ASP A 114 0.71 -13.25 16.90
N TRP A 115 0.11 -14.12 16.11
CA TRP A 115 -1.27 -14.57 16.31
C TRP A 115 -1.48 -15.45 17.55
N SER A 116 -0.41 -15.95 18.19
CA SER A 116 -0.54 -16.85 19.35
C SER A 116 -1.20 -16.18 20.56
N VAL A 117 -1.09 -14.85 20.67
CA VAL A 117 -1.74 -14.07 21.75
C VAL A 117 -3.28 -14.08 21.69
N TYR A 118 -3.82 -14.49 20.54
CA TYR A 118 -5.25 -14.57 20.24
C TYR A 118 -5.80 -16.00 20.21
N GLU A 119 -4.96 -17.01 20.45
CA GLU A 119 -5.37 -18.43 20.44
C GLU A 119 -6.47 -18.69 21.48
N ASP A 120 -7.52 -19.42 21.07
CA ASP A 120 -8.71 -19.74 21.87
C ASP A 120 -9.48 -18.53 22.43
N LYS A 121 -9.24 -17.32 21.91
CA LYS A 121 -9.96 -16.09 22.31
C LYS A 121 -10.96 -15.63 21.25
N PRO A 122 -12.12 -15.08 21.64
CA PRO A 122 -12.96 -14.35 20.71
C PRO A 122 -12.31 -13.00 20.35
N VAL A 123 -12.03 -12.79 19.07
CA VAL A 123 -11.42 -11.55 18.55
C VAL A 123 -12.39 -10.82 17.63
N VAL A 124 -12.51 -9.51 17.81
CA VAL A 124 -13.17 -8.60 16.88
C VAL A 124 -12.11 -7.81 16.13
N ILE A 125 -12.15 -7.88 14.80
CA ILE A 125 -11.28 -7.08 13.92
C ILE A 125 -11.98 -5.75 13.65
N LYS A 126 -11.36 -4.66 14.10
CA LYS A 126 -11.79 -3.29 13.76
C LYS A 126 -11.10 -2.87 12.47
N GLY A 127 -11.89 -2.61 11.44
CA GLY A 127 -11.41 -2.11 10.15
C GLY A 127 -11.03 -0.63 10.19
N CYS A 128 -10.12 -0.23 9.31
CA CYS A 128 -9.70 1.16 9.08
C CYS A 128 -10.81 1.87 8.30
N GLY A 129 -11.86 2.33 8.99
CA GLY A 129 -13.00 2.98 8.33
C GLY A 129 -12.68 4.35 7.76
N ASP A 130 -11.76 5.11 8.39
CA ASP A 130 -11.56 6.53 8.09
C ASP A 130 -10.10 7.05 8.30
N ASP A 131 -9.13 6.18 8.64
CA ASP A 131 -7.83 6.60 9.21
C ASP A 131 -6.59 6.43 8.30
N VAL A 132 -6.71 6.03 7.02
CA VAL A 132 -5.56 5.82 6.10
C VAL A 132 -5.78 6.35 4.68
#